data_AF-A0A0R1QLR6-F1
#
_entry.id   AF-A0A0R1QLR6-F1
#
_cell.length_a   1.000
_cell.length_b   1.000
_cell.length_c   1.000
_cell.angle_alpha   90.00
_cell.angle_beta   90.00
_cell.angle_gamma   90.00
#
_symmetry.space_group_name_H-M   'P 1'
#
loop_
_entity.id
_entity.type
_entity.pdbx_description
1 polymer ?
#
loop_
_entity_poly.entity_id
_entity_poly.type
_entity_poly.pdbx_seq_one_letter_code
_entity_poly.pdbx_strand_id
1 'polypeptide(L)' 'MKRDFGKEYRRDIFKKIGWILLLMLIFLLLGMLIGSGLGGSNPLAVLWPGTWIHMFDFLK' A
#
# COMPACT_ATOMS: atom_id res chain seq x y z
N MET A 1 29.95 24.70 -11.55
CA MET A 1 29.07 23.81 -10.77
C MET A 1 28.29 22.92 -11.74
N LYS A 2 28.80 21.72 -12.07
CA LYS A 2 28.09 20.77 -12.95
C LYS A 2 26.90 20.23 -12.14
N ARG A 3 25.68 20.68 -12.45
CA ARG A 3 24.46 20.03 -11.95
C ARG A 3 24.39 18.66 -12.62
N ASP A 4 24.58 17.59 -11.86
CA ASP A 4 24.37 16.22 -12.33
C ASP A 4 22.88 15.99 -12.57
N PHE A 5 22.36 16.52 -13.69
CA PHE A 5 20.95 16.40 -14.10
C PHE A 5 20.44 14.95 -14.00
N GLY A 6 21.31 13.96 -14.24
CA GLY A 6 20.96 12.54 -14.12
C GLY A 6 20.76 12.02 -12.69
N LYS A 7 21.35 12.62 -11.66
CA LYS A 7 21.11 12.21 -10.25
C LYS A 7 19.85 12.85 -9.69
N GLU A 8 19.63 14.14 -9.96
CA GLU A 8 18.42 14.84 -9.51
C GLU A 8 17.17 14.26 -10.18
N TYR A 9 17.21 14.04 -11.50
CA TYR A 9 16.11 13.45 -12.25
C TYR A 9 15.73 12.04 -11.77
N ARG A 10 16.73 11.17 -11.51
CA ARG A 10 16.48 9.82 -10.97
C ARG A 10 15.81 9.89 -9.60
N ARG A 11 16.27 10.77 -8.70
CA ARG A 11 15.71 10.93 -7.36
C ARG A 11 14.24 11.36 -7.42
N ASP A 12 13.88 12.22 -8.37
CA ASP A 12 12.50 12.68 -8.51
C ASP A 12 11.58 11.59 -9.05
N ILE A 13 12.06 10.74 -9.96
CA ILE A 13 11.32 9.55 -10.42
C ILE A 13 11.09 8.58 -9.26
N PHE A 14 12.12 8.23 -8.49
CA PHE A 14 11.98 7.33 -7.34
C PHE A 14 11.01 7.88 -6.29
N LYS A 15 11.02 9.20 -6.06
CA LYS A 15 10.02 9.85 -5.18
C LYS A 15 8.61 9.71 -5.73
N LYS A 16 8.39 9.95 -7.03
CA LYS A 16 7.07 9.80 -7.65
C LYS A 16 6.56 8.36 -7.57
N ILE A 17 7.42 7.39 -7.88
CA ILE A 17 7.09 5.96 -7.75
C ILE A 17 6.75 5.63 -6.30
N GLY A 18 7.55 6.10 -5.34
CA GLY A 18 7.28 5.92 -3.92
C GLY A 18 5.92 6.48 -3.49
N TRP A 19 5.57 7.68 -3.96
CA TRP A 19 4.25 8.27 -3.70
C TRP A 19 3.10 7.48 -4.32
N ILE A 20 3.26 6.99 -5.55
CA ILE A 20 2.25 6.15 -6.21
C ILE A 20 2.06 4.85 -5.43
N LEU A 21 3.14 4.16 -5.07
CA LEU A 21 3.08 2.91 -4.29
C LEU A 21 2.43 3.13 -2.93
N LEU A 22 2.75 4.25 -2.26
CA LEU A 22 2.13 4.62 -0.99
C LEU A 22 0.63 4.86 -1.15
N LEU A 23 0.20 5.58 -2.17
CA LEU A 23 -1.22 5.80 -2.46
C LEU A 23 -1.93 4.47 -2.76
N MET A 24 -1.34 3.60 -3.57
CA MET A 24 -1.90 2.27 -3.85
C MET A 24 -2.10 1.46 -2.56
N LEU A 25 -1.11 1.47 -1.66
CA LEU A 25 -1.21 0.80 -0.36
C LEU A 25 -2.33 1.39 0.49
N ILE A 26 -2.46 2.73 0.54
CA ILE A 26 -3.53 3.40 1.28
C ILE A 26 -4.91 3.01 0.73
N PHE A 27 -5.11 3.07 -0.60
CA PHE A 27 -6.39 2.71 -1.21
C PHE A 27 -6.74 1.23 -1.00
N LEU A 28 -5.74 0.35 -1.06
CA LEU A 28 -5.92 -1.07 -0.75
C LEU A 28 -6.39 -1.27 0.70
N LEU A 29 -5.72 -0.64 1.67
CA LEU A 29 -6.12 -0.69 3.08
C LEU A 29 -7.52 -0.13 3.28
N LEU A 30 -7.83 1.03 2.72
CA LEU A 30 -9.17 1.64 2.79
C LEU A 30 -10.24 0.73 2.19
N GLY A 31 -9.98 0.12 1.03
CA GLY A 31 -10.89 -0.83 0.40
C GLY A 31 -11.18 -2.04 1.30
N MET A 32 -10.15 -2.60 1.94
CA MET A 32 -10.32 -3.71 2.90
C MET A 32 -11.05 -3.26 4.18
N LEU A 33 -10.78 -2.07 4.71
CA LEU A 33 -11.50 -1.51 5.87
C LEU A 33 -12.99 -1.31 5.55
N ILE A 34 -13.31 -0.78 4.38
CA ILE A 34 -14.69 -0.58 3.94
C ILE A 34 -15.37 -1.94 3.73
N GLY A 35 -14.73 -2.88 3.02
CA GLY A 35 -15.28 -4.21 2.76
C GLY A 35 -15.54 -5.01 4.04
N SER A 36 -14.61 -4.97 5.00
CA SER A 36 -14.77 -5.65 6.30
C SER A 36 -15.90 -5.04 7.14
N GLY A 37 -16.03 -3.70 7.15
CA GLY A 37 -17.14 -3.01 7.81
C GLY A 37 -18.49 -3.33 7.20
N LEU A 38 -18.59 -3.38 5.87
CA LEU A 38 -19.81 -3.79 5.17
C LEU A 38 -20.15 -5.27 5.40
N GLY A 39 -19.14 -6.13 5.57
CA GLY A 39 -19.30 -7.55 5.88
C GLY A 39 -19.66 -7.87 7.34
N GLY A 40 -19.82 -6.86 8.21
CA GLY A 40 -20.16 -7.04 9.62
C GLY A 40 -18.99 -7.54 10.50
N SER A 41 -17.76 -7.51 9.98
CA SER A 41 -16.55 -7.84 10.72
C SER A 41 -15.87 -6.59 11.28
N ASN A 42 -15.01 -6.72 12.28
CA ASN A 42 -14.26 -5.59 12.82
C ASN A 42 -13.34 -5.00 11.73
N PRO A 43 -13.52 -3.74 11.28
CA PRO A 43 -12.73 -3.18 10.20
C PRO A 43 -11.24 -3.17 10.49
N LEU A 44 -10.88 -2.91 11.74
CA LEU A 44 -9.47 -2.85 12.16
C LEU A 44 -8.77 -4.21 12.10
N ALA A 45 -9.50 -5.31 11.91
CA ALA A 45 -8.93 -6.65 11.72
C ALA A 45 -7.98 -6.71 10.50
N VAL A 46 -8.14 -5.85 9.51
CA VAL A 46 -7.24 -5.74 8.35
C VAL A 46 -5.79 -5.44 8.76
N LEU A 47 -5.59 -4.77 9.90
CA LEU A 47 -4.26 -4.47 10.42
C LEU A 47 -3.65 -5.63 11.22
N TRP A 48 -4.40 -6.71 11.46
CA TRP A 48 -3.93 -7.84 12.25
C TRP A 48 -3.14 -8.82 11.38
N PRO A 49 -1.94 -9.26 11.82
CA PRO A 49 -1.12 -10.20 11.05
C PRO A 49 -1.84 -11.51 10.68
N GLY A 50 -2.72 -12.01 11.57
CA GLY A 50 -3.49 -13.22 11.33
C GLY A 50 -4.45 -13.13 10.13
N THR A 51 -5.02 -11.95 9.87
CA THR A 51 -5.90 -11.70 8.71
C THR A 51 -5.15 -11.89 7.40
N TRP A 52 -3.87 -11.48 7.36
CA TRP A 52 -3.03 -11.66 6.18
C TRP A 52 -2.65 -13.11 5.96
N ILE A 53 -2.28 -13.83 7.02
CA ILE A 53 -2.00 -15.27 6.95
C ILE A 53 -3.23 -15.99 6.39
N HIS A 54 -4.42 -15.71 6.93
CA HIS A 54 -5.67 -16.28 6.45
C HIS A 54 -5.95 -15.91 4.98
N MET A 55 -5.64 -14.68 4.56
CA MET A 55 -5.78 -14.26 3.17
C MET A 55 -4.83 -15.00 2.23
N PHE A 56 -3.59 -15.25 2.64
CA PHE A 56 -2.64 -16.04 1.86
C PHE A 56 -3.01 -17.52 1.81
N ASP A 57 -3.64 -18.05 2.86
CA ASP A 57 -4.16 -19.41 2.87
C ASP A 57 -5.24 -19.61 1.79
N PHE A 58 -6.03 -18.59 1.44
CA PHE A 58 -6.98 -18.67 0.31
C PHE A 58 -6.32 -18.73 -1.07
N LEU A 59 -5.06 -18.29 -1.19
CA LEU A 59 -4.32 -18.31 -2.45
C LEU A 59 -3.54 -19.62 -2.66
N LYS A 60 -3.52 -20.49 -1.64
CA LYS A 60 -2.95 -21.84 -1.71
C LYS A 60 -3.92 -22.81 -2.37
#